data_AF-A0A963YV59-F1
#
_entry.id   AF-A0A963YV59-F1
#
_cell.length_a   1.000
_cell.length_b   1.000
_cell.length_c   1.000
_cell.angle_alpha   90.00
_cell.angle_beta   90.00
_cell.angle_gamma   90.00
#
_symmetry.space_group_name_H-M   'P 1'
#
loop_
_entity.id
_entity.type
_entity.pdbx_description
1 polymer ?
#
loop_
_entity_poly.entity_id
_entity_poly.type
_entity_poly.pdbx_seq_one_letter_code
_entity_poly.pdbx_strand_id
1 'polypeptide(L)'
;MTAAKPPRGRKPPARRPDTDTVEHPFAFLPFVRNLDPPGSGRDWWTPISTGNYEHDCILGRHLGQVAIKTMRERGHCYLLAWAVEGMIKRGERNGICNGFLWEFGEAVLRAGDRP
;
A
#
# COMPACT_ATOMS: atom_id res chain seq x y z
N MET A 1 -32.98 -35.24 -37.56
CA MET A 1 -32.72 -35.34 -36.11
C MET A 1 -31.21 -35.46 -35.92
N THR A 2 -30.55 -34.39 -35.48
CA THR A 2 -29.09 -34.36 -35.33
C THR A 2 -28.80 -33.94 -33.89
N ALA A 3 -28.29 -34.88 -33.08
CA ALA A 3 -27.98 -34.62 -31.68
C ALA A 3 -26.68 -33.80 -31.57
N ALA A 4 -26.77 -32.61 -30.97
CA ALA A 4 -25.62 -31.77 -30.66
C ALA A 4 -24.86 -32.31 -29.45
N LYS A 5 -23.53 -32.37 -29.56
CA LYS A 5 -22.58 -32.80 -28.52
C LYS A 5 -22.39 -31.66 -27.49
N PRO A 6 -22.36 -31.90 -26.17
CA PRO A 6 -22.23 -30.83 -25.19
C PRO A 6 -20.79 -30.26 -25.14
N PRO A 7 -20.61 -28.97 -24.81
CA PRO A 7 -19.28 -28.38 -24.72
C PRO A 7 -18.54 -28.92 -23.49
N ARG A 8 -17.28 -29.31 -23.70
CA ARG A 8 -16.37 -29.73 -22.64
C ARG A 8 -16.10 -28.55 -21.71
N GLY A 9 -16.72 -28.54 -20.54
CA GLY A 9 -16.36 -27.64 -19.45
C GLY A 9 -14.89 -27.85 -19.09
N ARG A 10 -14.04 -26.88 -19.41
CA ARG A 10 -12.68 -26.81 -18.85
C ARG A 10 -12.84 -26.44 -17.38
N LYS A 11 -12.68 -27.43 -16.48
CA LYS A 11 -12.44 -27.16 -15.06
C LYS A 11 -11.19 -26.26 -14.97
N PRO A 12 -11.22 -25.12 -14.27
CA PRO A 12 -10.00 -24.39 -13.95
C PRO A 12 -9.03 -25.35 -13.26
N PRO A 13 -7.72 -25.30 -13.56
CA PRO A 13 -6.77 -26.14 -12.85
C PRO A 13 -6.87 -25.83 -11.36
N ALA A 14 -6.95 -26.89 -10.55
CA ALA A 14 -6.93 -26.79 -9.09
C ALA A 14 -5.68 -25.99 -8.68
N ARG A 15 -5.91 -24.91 -7.92
CA ARG A 15 -4.86 -24.07 -7.34
C ARG A 15 -3.93 -25.00 -6.55
N ARG A 16 -2.67 -25.15 -6.99
CA ARG A 16 -1.69 -25.95 -6.24
C ARG A 16 -1.55 -25.33 -4.84
N PRO A 17 -1.65 -26.10 -3.75
CA PRO A 17 -1.42 -25.60 -2.41
C PRO A 17 0.08 -25.67 -2.16
N ASP A 18 0.84 -24.77 -2.76
CA ASP A 18 2.24 -24.55 -2.40
C ASP A 18 2.63 -23.15 -2.84
N THR A 19 2.65 -22.24 -1.88
CA THR A 19 3.58 -21.13 -1.88
C THR A 19 3.72 -20.72 -0.43
N ASP A 20 4.88 -21.00 0.15
CA ASP A 20 5.45 -20.17 1.20
C ASP A 20 5.05 -18.73 0.91
N THR A 21 4.23 -18.14 1.76
CA THR A 21 3.85 -16.73 1.64
C THR A 21 5.12 -15.93 1.85
N VAL A 22 5.84 -15.64 0.76
CA VAL A 22 6.94 -14.69 0.75
C VAL A 22 6.36 -13.39 1.28
N GLU A 23 6.67 -13.10 2.53
CA GLU A 23 6.18 -11.91 3.20
C GLU A 23 6.69 -10.70 2.41
N HIS A 24 5.77 -9.86 1.96
CA HIS A 24 6.15 -8.74 1.12
C HIS A 24 7.11 -7.82 1.87
N PRO A 25 8.11 -7.20 1.22
CA PRO A 25 9.13 -6.36 1.85
C PRO A 25 8.61 -5.13 2.60
N PHE A 26 7.31 -4.91 2.68
CA PHE A 26 6.66 -3.76 3.34
C PHE A 26 5.50 -4.17 4.24
N ALA A 27 5.25 -5.46 4.44
CA ALA A 27 4.13 -5.93 5.27
C ALA A 27 4.26 -5.50 6.73
N PHE A 28 5.47 -5.18 7.19
CA PHE A 28 5.76 -4.70 8.55
C PHE A 28 5.42 -3.22 8.78
N LEU A 29 5.07 -2.46 7.74
CA LEU A 29 4.83 -1.02 7.89
C LEU A 29 3.51 -0.75 8.63
N PRO A 30 3.47 0.22 9.55
CA PRO A 30 2.31 0.44 10.43
C PRO A 30 1.05 0.94 9.70
N PHE A 31 1.20 1.42 8.47
CA PHE A 31 0.10 1.88 7.61
C PHE A 31 -0.30 0.86 6.53
N VAL A 32 0.23 -0.37 6.62
CA VAL A 32 0.03 -1.44 5.66
C VAL A 32 -0.63 -2.64 6.34
N ARG A 33 -1.62 -3.25 5.67
CA ARG A 33 -2.30 -4.46 6.17
C ARG A 33 -2.58 -5.45 5.05
N ASN A 34 -2.27 -6.71 5.27
CA ASN A 34 -2.68 -7.79 4.35
C ASN A 34 -4.20 -7.97 4.41
N LEU A 35 -4.82 -8.18 3.25
CA LEU A 35 -6.26 -8.43 3.19
C LEU A 35 -6.55 -9.92 3.39
N ASP A 36 -7.66 -10.19 4.07
CA ASP A 36 -8.21 -11.53 4.24
C ASP A 36 -9.20 -11.87 3.12
N PRO A 37 -9.22 -13.12 2.62
CA PRO A 37 -8.31 -14.22 2.96
C PRO A 37 -6.89 -14.01 2.41
N PRO A 38 -5.86 -14.73 2.93
CA PRO A 38 -4.49 -14.64 2.42
C PRO A 38 -4.41 -14.76 0.90
N GLY A 39 -3.66 -13.84 0.28
CA GLY A 39 -3.54 -13.74 -1.19
C GLY A 39 -4.56 -12.81 -1.86
N SER A 40 -5.44 -12.13 -1.10
CA SER A 40 -6.39 -11.14 -1.61
C SER A 40 -5.78 -9.77 -1.89
N GLY A 41 -4.47 -9.62 -1.68
CA GLY A 41 -3.75 -8.36 -1.83
C GLY A 41 -3.52 -7.66 -0.49
N ARG A 42 -3.37 -6.34 -0.55
CA ARG A 42 -2.93 -5.52 0.57
C ARG A 42 -3.60 -4.16 0.53
N ASP A 43 -3.98 -3.71 1.72
CA ASP A 43 -4.34 -2.33 2.00
C ASP A 43 -3.06 -1.55 2.31
N TRP A 44 -2.75 -0.59 1.45
CA TRP A 44 -1.52 0.19 1.52
C TRP A 44 -1.67 1.48 2.33
N TRP A 45 -2.88 1.73 2.87
CA TRP A 45 -3.15 2.89 3.70
C TRP A 45 -4.23 2.56 4.73
N THR A 46 -3.83 2.16 5.93
CA THR A 46 -4.71 1.82 7.07
C THR A 46 -4.80 2.81 8.25
N PRO A 47 -4.09 3.95 8.31
CA PRO A 47 -4.28 4.90 9.41
C PRO A 47 -5.74 5.34 9.54
N ILE A 48 -6.13 5.69 10.77
CA ILE A 48 -7.46 6.18 11.12
C ILE A 48 -7.29 7.56 11.73
N SER A 49 -7.97 8.54 11.15
CA SER A 49 -7.99 9.92 11.65
C SER A 49 -8.59 9.98 13.06
N THR A 50 -7.95 10.73 13.95
CA THR A 50 -8.46 11.00 15.30
C THR A 50 -9.50 12.13 15.31
N GLY A 51 -9.63 12.88 14.21
CA GLY A 51 -10.41 14.11 14.12
C GLY A 51 -9.66 15.35 14.62
N ASN A 52 -8.52 15.20 15.31
CA ASN A 52 -7.64 16.30 15.64
C ASN A 52 -6.60 16.47 14.53
N TYR A 53 -6.72 17.56 13.76
CA TYR A 53 -5.88 17.81 12.59
C TYR A 53 -4.39 17.87 12.90
N GLU A 54 -4.00 18.49 14.02
CA GLU A 54 -2.58 18.66 14.39
C GLU A 54 -1.96 17.32 14.79
N HIS A 55 -2.65 16.55 15.64
CA HIS A 55 -2.20 15.21 16.01
C HIS A 55 -2.13 14.28 14.80
N ASP A 56 -3.12 14.35 13.92
CA ASP A 56 -3.15 13.59 12.68
C ASP A 56 -1.99 13.99 11.76
N CYS A 57 -1.67 15.28 11.64
CA CYS A 57 -0.49 15.75 10.91
C CYS A 57 0.81 15.18 11.48
N ILE A 58 0.98 15.20 12.80
CA ILE A 58 2.17 14.66 13.47
C ILE A 58 2.31 13.15 13.18
N LEU A 59 1.21 12.40 13.31
CA LEU A 59 1.19 10.98 12.97
C LEU A 59 1.55 10.77 11.48
N GLY A 60 0.91 11.53 10.58
CA GLY A 60 1.19 11.48 9.15
C GLY A 60 2.67 11.68 8.85
N ARG A 61 3.29 12.72 9.42
CA ARG A 61 4.73 13.00 9.25
C ARG A 61 5.59 11.84 9.74
N HIS A 62 5.28 11.28 10.91
CA HIS A 62 6.00 10.11 11.40
C HIS A 62 5.94 8.93 10.41
N LEU A 63 4.75 8.62 9.89
CA LEU A 63 4.57 7.56 8.89
C LEU A 63 5.34 7.86 7.58
N GLY A 64 5.37 9.13 7.15
CA GLY A 64 6.11 9.58 5.98
C GLY A 64 7.62 9.36 6.12
N GLN A 65 8.17 9.69 7.30
CA GLN A 65 9.58 9.45 7.62
C GLN A 65 9.93 7.96 7.59
N VAL A 66 9.07 7.11 8.18
CA VAL A 66 9.24 5.65 8.16
C VAL A 66 9.22 5.13 6.72
N ALA A 67 8.30 5.61 5.88
CA ALA A 67 8.21 5.23 4.47
C ALA A 67 9.48 5.63 3.70
N ILE A 68 9.92 6.89 3.81
CA ILE A 68 11.13 7.40 3.14
C ILE A 68 12.37 6.60 3.56
N LYS A 69 12.56 6.37 4.86
CA LYS A 69 13.66 5.56 5.38
C LYS A 69 13.63 4.16 4.75
N THR A 70 12.48 3.52 4.79
CA THR A 70 12.30 2.16 4.26
C THR A 70 12.59 2.07 2.76
N MET A 71 12.11 3.04 1.96
CA MET A 71 12.39 3.05 0.51
C MET A 71 13.86 3.27 0.20
N ARG A 72 14.56 4.10 0.98
CA ARG A 72 16.01 4.32 0.84
C ARG A 72 16.79 3.05 1.18
N GLU A 73 16.46 2.40 2.29
CA GLU A 73 17.14 1.18 2.74
C GLU A 73 16.92 0.00 1.79
N ARG A 74 15.73 -0.10 1.18
CA ARG A 74 15.36 -1.23 0.32
C ARG A 74 15.46 -0.94 -1.19
N GLY A 75 15.76 0.29 -1.59
CA GLY A 75 15.89 0.66 -3.01
C GLY A 75 14.59 0.56 -3.81
N HIS A 76 13.44 0.85 -3.19
CA HIS A 76 12.13 0.62 -3.79
C HIS A 76 11.24 1.87 -3.69
N CYS A 77 11.06 2.61 -4.78
CA CYS A 77 10.30 3.87 -4.80
C CYS A 77 8.77 3.71 -4.89
N TYR A 78 8.26 2.51 -5.22
CA TYR A 78 6.83 2.28 -5.47
C TYR A 78 5.94 2.37 -4.22
N LEU A 79 6.52 2.31 -3.01
CA LEU A 79 5.77 2.40 -1.76
C LEU A 79 4.97 3.70 -1.65
N LEU A 80 5.52 4.83 -2.10
CA LEU A 80 4.80 6.10 -2.14
C LEU A 80 3.54 6.00 -3.01
N ALA A 81 3.69 5.47 -4.22
CA ALA A 81 2.58 5.35 -5.17
C ALA A 81 1.46 4.47 -4.61
N TRP A 82 1.80 3.34 -4.00
CA TRP A 82 0.82 2.44 -3.38
C TRP A 82 0.11 3.08 -2.17
N ALA A 83 0.84 3.78 -1.31
CA ALA A 83 0.24 4.49 -0.18
C ALA A 83 -0.74 5.57 -0.65
N VAL A 84 -0.35 6.37 -1.65
CA VAL A 84 -1.21 7.41 -2.24
C VAL A 84 -2.44 6.82 -2.92
N GLU A 85 -2.29 5.72 -3.64
CA GLU A 85 -3.43 4.98 -4.21
C GLU A 85 -4.41 4.53 -3.12
N GLY A 86 -3.89 4.04 -1.98
CA GLY A 86 -4.69 3.68 -0.82
C GLY A 86 -5.48 4.86 -0.24
N MET A 87 -4.84 6.02 -0.07
CA MET A 87 -5.50 7.26 0.38
C MET A 87 -6.65 7.66 -0.57
N ILE A 88 -6.40 7.64 -1.88
CA ILE A 88 -7.38 8.00 -2.91
C ILE A 88 -8.57 7.05 -2.89
N LYS A 89 -8.32 5.73 -2.84
CA LYS A 89 -9.37 4.69 -2.80
C LYS A 89 -10.28 4.84 -1.58
N ARG A 90 -9.73 5.28 -0.44
CA ARG A 90 -10.48 5.52 0.80
C ARG A 90 -11.13 6.91 0.85
N GLY A 91 -10.83 7.78 -0.12
CA GLY A 91 -11.33 9.16 -0.16
C GLY A 91 -10.79 10.02 0.99
N GLU A 92 -9.65 9.67 1.56
CA GLU A 92 -9.11 10.37 2.72
C GLU A 92 -8.44 11.68 2.34
N ARG A 93 -8.84 12.76 3.03
CA ARG A 93 -8.28 14.11 2.91
C ARG A 93 -8.12 14.71 4.30
N ASN A 94 -7.37 14.02 5.15
CA ASN A 94 -7.20 14.35 6.58
C ASN A 94 -5.76 14.78 6.89
N GLY A 95 -5.52 15.17 8.16
CA GLY A 95 -4.20 15.58 8.63
C GLY A 95 -3.12 14.51 8.44
N ILE A 96 -3.48 13.23 8.56
CA ILE A 96 -2.52 12.12 8.38
C ILE A 96 -2.01 12.09 6.94
N CYS A 97 -2.90 12.21 5.95
CA CYS A 97 -2.52 12.25 4.54
C CYS A 97 -1.61 13.45 4.26
N ASN A 98 -1.98 14.63 4.76
CA ASN A 98 -1.19 15.86 4.58
C ASN A 98 0.20 15.75 5.22
N GLY A 99 0.27 15.30 6.48
CA GLY A 99 1.54 15.12 7.17
C GLY A 99 2.44 14.08 6.49
N PHE A 100 1.86 12.98 6.00
CA PHE A 100 2.60 11.96 5.27
C PHE A 100 3.23 12.54 4.01
N LEU A 101 2.43 13.19 3.15
CA LEU A 101 2.90 13.78 1.90
C LEU A 101 3.87 14.95 2.10
N TRP A 102 3.71 15.71 3.19
CA TRP A 102 4.61 16.80 3.56
C TRP A 102 6.07 16.34 3.61
N GLU A 103 6.34 15.20 4.27
CA GLU A 103 7.72 14.69 4.42
C GLU A 103 8.35 14.31 3.08
N PHE A 104 7.54 13.90 2.09
CA PHE A 104 8.04 13.68 0.73
C PHE A 104 8.37 14.97 0.01
N GLY A 105 7.51 15.99 0.14
CA GLY A 105 7.79 17.32 -0.38
C GLY A 105 9.09 17.88 0.19
N GLU A 106 9.25 17.84 1.51
CA GLU A 106 10.48 18.21 2.22
C GLU A 106 11.70 17.44 1.72
N ALA A 107 11.58 16.11 1.57
CA ALA A 107 12.70 15.29 1.14
C ALA A 107 13.14 15.61 -0.30
N VAL A 108 12.21 15.93 -1.20
CA VAL A 108 12.51 16.34 -2.57
C VAL A 108 13.19 17.70 -2.59
N LEU A 109 12.64 18.69 -1.86
CA LEU A 109 13.22 20.04 -1.81
C LEU A 109 14.66 20.01 -1.28
N ARG A 110 14.90 19.30 -0.17
CA ARG A 110 16.25 19.15 0.41
C ARG A 110 17.23 18.40 -0.49
N ALA A 111 16.74 17.53 -1.37
CA ALA A 111 17.59 16.83 -2.33
C ALA A 111 17.98 17.73 -3.51
N GLY A 112 17.10 18.66 -3.91
CA GLY A 112 17.37 19.65 -4.95
C GLY A 112 18.40 20.71 -4.56
N ASP A 113 18.62 20.90 -3.25
CA ASP A 113 19.61 21.85 -2.71
C ASP A 113 21.05 21.29 -2.64
N ARG A 114 21.31 20.06 -3.12
CA ARG A 114 22.67 19.52 -3.18
C ARG A 114 23.35 19.96 -4.49
N PRO A 115 24.51 20.64 -4.43
CA PRO A 115 25.26 21.10 -5.61
C PRO A 115 25.81 19.95 -6.46
#